data_AF-A0A383AB72-F1
#
_entry.id   AF-A0A383AB72-F1
#
_cell.length_a   1.000
_cell.length_b   1.000
_cell.length_c   1.000
_cell.angle_alpha   90.00
_cell.angle_beta   90.00
_cell.angle_gamma   90.00
#
_symmetry.space_group_name_H-M   'P 1'
#
loop_
_entity.id
_entity.type
_entity.pdbx_description
1 polymer ?
#
loop_
_entity_poly.entity_id
_entity_poly.type
_entity_poly.pdbx_seq_one_letter_code
_entity_poly.pdbx_strand_id
1 'polypeptide(L)' 'MSSATIIWTSIDEAPALASHALLPIVQAFARGTGITFETRDISLAGRIIAAFPERLSPEQRIDDELTRLGELAKTS' A
#
# COMPACT_ATOMS: atom_id res chain seq x y z
N MET A 1 12.14 -10.17 17.27
CA MET A 1 12.79 -8.98 16.68
C MET A 1 11.68 -8.12 16.11
N SER A 2 11.57 -6.84 16.49
CA SER A 2 10.62 -5.94 15.82
C SER A 2 11.12 -5.67 14.41
N SER A 3 10.39 -6.11 13.38
CA SER A 3 10.72 -5.75 12.00
C SER A 3 10.23 -4.33 11.72
N ALA A 4 11.14 -3.47 11.26
CA ALA A 4 10.74 -2.16 10.73
C ALA A 4 10.01 -2.38 9.41
N THR A 5 8.75 -1.95 9.31
CA THR A 5 7.95 -2.15 8.11
C THR A 5 7.91 -0.86 7.30
N ILE A 6 8.33 -0.92 6.04
CA ILE A 6 8.17 0.15 5.06
C ILE A 6 6.85 -0.07 4.33
N ILE A 7 6.00 0.95 4.30
CA ILE A 7 4.81 0.96 3.44
C ILE A 7 5.19 1.49 2.06
N TRP A 8 5.00 0.67 1.03
CA TRP A 8 5.15 1.05 -0.38
C TRP A 8 3.76 1.34 -0.98
N THR A 9 3.50 2.59 -1.34
CA THR A 9 2.19 2.99 -1.87
C THR A 9 2.00 2.47 -3.30
N SER A 10 0.92 1.75 -3.56
CA SER A 10 0.44 1.50 -4.91
C SER A 10 -0.35 2.73 -5.38
N ILE A 11 0.05 3.28 -6.52
CA ILE A 11 -0.45 4.56 -7.06
C ILE A 11 -0.87 4.38 -8.53
N ASP A 12 -1.03 5.47 -9.26
CA ASP A 12 -1.56 5.49 -10.63
C ASP A 12 -0.47 5.63 -11.73
N GLU A 13 -0.89 5.46 -12.98
CA GLU A 13 -0.14 5.86 -14.19
C GLU A 13 1.31 5.31 -14.29
N ALA A 14 2.27 6.15 -14.69
CA ALA A 14 3.63 5.74 -14.93
C ALA A 14 4.36 5.22 -13.66
N PRO A 15 4.22 5.84 -12.47
CA PRO A 15 4.92 5.33 -11.30
C PRO A 15 4.30 4.03 -10.73
N ALA A 16 3.04 3.70 -11.04
CA ALA A 16 2.49 2.37 -10.77
C ALA A 16 3.24 1.29 -11.57
N LEU A 17 3.42 1.54 -12.87
CA LEU A 17 4.19 0.65 -13.75
C LEU A 17 5.66 0.53 -13.30
N ALA A 18 6.28 1.65 -12.92
CA ALA A 18 7.64 1.64 -12.38
C ALA A 18 7.74 0.82 -11.08
N SER A 19 6.73 0.90 -10.21
CA SER A 19 6.70 0.15 -8.95
C SER A 19 6.67 -1.36 -9.17
N HIS A 20 5.97 -1.85 -10.20
CA HIS A 20 5.97 -3.28 -10.56
C HIS A 20 7.38 -3.80 -10.91
N ALA A 21 8.25 -2.97 -11.47
CA ALA A 21 9.63 -3.33 -11.76
C ALA A 21 10.57 -3.13 -10.55
N LEU A 22 10.42 -2.01 -9.84
CA LEU A 22 11.37 -1.59 -8.81
C LEU A 22 11.15 -2.27 -7.45
N LEU A 23 9.90 -2.47 -7.02
CA LEU A 23 9.59 -3.00 -5.70
C LEU A 23 10.22 -4.39 -5.44
N PRO A 24 10.16 -5.36 -6.38
CA PRO A 24 10.82 -6.66 -6.18
C PRO A 24 12.33 -6.54 -6.00
N ILE A 25 12.97 -5.56 -6.67
CA ILE A 25 14.41 -5.29 -6.55
C ILE A 25 14.71 -4.74 -5.16
N VAL A 26 13.98 -3.71 -4.71
CA VAL A 26 14.18 -3.12 -3.37
C VAL A 26 13.99 -4.16 -2.26
N GLN A 27 12.95 -4.98 -2.36
CA GLN A 27 12.71 -6.09 -1.43
C GLN A 27 13.87 -7.09 -1.40
N ALA A 28 14.44 -7.41 -2.58
CA ALA A 28 15.57 -8.33 -2.69
C ALA A 28 16.83 -7.78 -2.01
N PHE A 29 17.10 -6.49 -2.15
CA PHE A 29 18.24 -5.81 -1.51
C PHE A 29 18.10 -5.72 0.01
N ALA A 30 16.87 -5.61 0.52
CA ALA A 30 16.60 -5.51 1.95
C ALA A 30 16.55 -6.88 2.67
N ARG A 31 16.70 -8.01 1.97
CA ARG A 31 16.66 -9.33 2.60
C ARG A 31 17.74 -9.47 3.69
N GLY A 32 17.37 -10.05 4.82
CA GLY A 32 18.26 -10.28 5.96
C GLY A 32 18.50 -9.04 6.84
N THR A 33 17.99 -7.86 6.46
CA THR A 33 18.13 -6.63 7.26
C THR A 33 17.11 -6.50 8.39
N GLY A 34 16.06 -7.34 8.40
CA GLY A 34 14.92 -7.20 9.30
C GLY A 34 13.91 -6.12 8.88
N ILE A 35 14.09 -5.51 7.71
CA ILE A 35 13.11 -4.59 7.10
C ILE A 35 12.12 -5.40 6.26
N THR A 36 10.82 -5.15 6.47
CA THR A 36 9.72 -5.74 5.71
C THR A 36 9.02 -4.67 4.86
N PHE A 37 8.33 -5.09 3.80
CA PHE A 37 7.61 -4.19 2.91
C PHE A 37 6.16 -4.64 2.80
N GLU A 38 5.23 -3.71 2.93
CA GLU A 38 3.80 -3.93 2.67
C GLU A 38 3.31 -2.90 1.65
N THR A 39 2.42 -3.34 0.75
CA THR A 39 1.79 -2.44 -0.21
C THR A 39 0.46 -1.93 0.30
N ARG A 40 0.18 -0.64 0.10
CA ARG A 40 -1.09 0.00 0.47
C ARG A 40 -1.61 0.77 -0.74
N ASP A 41 -2.84 0.48 -1.15
CA ASP A 41 -3.42 1.05 -2.37
C ASP A 41 -4.04 2.42 -2.10
N ILE A 42 -3.45 3.45 -2.70
CA ILE A 42 -3.97 4.82 -2.68
C ILE A 42 -4.26 5.34 -4.09
N SER A 43 -4.32 4.43 -5.08
CA SER A 43 -4.72 4.75 -6.45
C SER A 43 -6.07 5.46 -6.48
N LEU A 44 -6.34 6.20 -7.56
CA LEU A 44 -7.65 6.81 -7.77
C LEU A 44 -8.77 5.78 -7.73
N ALA A 45 -8.57 4.63 -8.38
CA ALA A 45 -9.54 3.54 -8.40
C ALA A 45 -9.77 2.99 -6.98
N GLY A 46 -8.70 2.70 -6.24
CA GLY A 46 -8.80 2.19 -4.87
C GLY A 46 -9.56 3.14 -3.95
N ARG A 47 -9.24 4.43 -3.98
CA ARG A 47 -9.95 5.44 -3.15
C ARG A 47 -11.42 5.57 -3.49
N ILE A 48 -11.81 5.44 -4.76
CA ILE A 48 -13.22 5.44 -5.15
C ILE A 48 -13.91 4.18 -4.60
N ILE A 49 -13.30 2.99 -4.74
CA ILE A 49 -13.88 1.74 -4.25
C ILE A 49 -14.06 1.79 -2.72
N ALA A 50 -13.05 2.24 -1.99
CA ALA A 50 -13.07 2.37 -0.53
C ALA A 50 -14.14 3.36 -0.01
N ALA A 51 -14.47 4.39 -0.81
CA ALA A 51 -15.45 5.41 -0.43
C ALA A 51 -16.93 4.97 -0.55
N PHE A 52 -17.23 3.92 -1.31
CA PHE A 52 -18.61 3.46 -1.57
C PHE A 52 -18.85 1.96 -1.29
N PRO A 53 -18.44 1.43 -0.12
CA PRO A 53 -18.50 -0.01 0.16
C PRO A 53 -19.93 -0.56 0.19
N GLU A 54 -20.93 0.27 0.50
CA GLU A 54 -22.34 -0.10 0.54
C GLU A 54 -22.93 -0.45 -0.84
N ARG A 55 -22.26 -0.01 -1.92
CA ARG A 55 -22.66 -0.29 -3.31
C ARG A 55 -21.95 -1.51 -3.91
N LEU A 56 -21.10 -2.16 -3.11
CA LEU A 56 -20.20 -3.22 -3.55
C LEU A 56 -20.56 -4.54 -2.88
N SER A 57 -20.39 -5.63 -3.63
CA SER A 57 -20.42 -6.96 -3.03
C SER A 57 -19.28 -7.12 -2.02
N PRO A 58 -19.39 -8.05 -1.05
CA PRO A 58 -18.34 -8.25 -0.04
C PRO A 58 -16.94 -8.47 -0.65
N GLU A 59 -16.87 -9.12 -1.81
CA GLU A 59 -15.62 -9.47 -2.50
C GLU A 59 -15.00 -8.29 -3.26
N GLN A 60 -15.78 -7.25 -3.56
CA GLN A 60 -15.32 -6.04 -4.26
C GLN A 60 -14.82 -4.96 -3.31
N ARG A 61 -15.10 -5.09 -2.01
CA ARG A 61 -14.72 -4.09 -1.01
C ARG A 61 -13.22 -4.17 -0.74
N ILE A 62 -12.63 -3.01 -0.54
CA ILE A 62 -11.24 -2.86 -0.10
C ILE A 62 -11.19 -1.89 1.08
N ASP A 63 -10.11 -1.94 1.85
CA ASP A 63 -9.89 -1.05 2.99
C ASP A 63 -9.61 0.40 2.51
N ASP A 64 -10.02 1.39 3.32
CA ASP A 64 -9.60 2.78 3.15
C ASP A 64 -8.16 2.98 3.64
N GLU A 65 -7.21 2.62 2.78
CA GLU A 65 -5.80 2.71 3.10
C GLU A 65 -5.30 4.16 3.21
N LEU A 66 -5.98 5.13 2.57
CA LEU A 66 -5.60 6.54 2.69
C LEU A 66 -5.86 7.05 4.11
N THR A 67 -7.05 6.78 4.66
CA THR A 67 -7.36 7.12 6.06
C THR A 67 -6.42 6.40 7.02
N ARG A 68 -6.19 5.10 6.80
CA ARG A 68 -5.27 4.32 7.65
C ARG A 68 -3.84 4.88 7.64
N LEU A 69 -3.31 5.25 6.47
CA LEU A 69 -1.98 5.85 6.36
C LEU A 69 -1.93 7.24 7.00
N GLY A 70 -3.02 8.00 6.94
CA GLY A 70 -3.16 9.26 7.67
C GLY A 70 -3.04 9.11 9.17
N GLU A 71 -3.60 8.04 9.75
CA GLU A 71 -3.42 7.72 11.17
C GLU A 71 -2.01 7.20 11.48
N LEU A 72 -1.44 6.36 10.62
CA LEU A 72 -0.06 5.87 10.77
C LEU A 72 0.95 7.02 10.82
N ALA A 73 0.78 8.03 9.97
CA ALA A 73 1.67 9.21 9.92
C ALA A 73 1.68 10.05 11.21
N LYS A 74 0.72 9.86 12.11
CA LYS A 74 0.64 10.53 13.42
C LYS A 74 1.34 9.75 14.54
N THR A 75 1.75 8.52 14.26
CA THR A 75 2.50 7.70 15.23
C THR A 75 3.97 8.13 15.25
N SER A 76 4.57 8.21 16.45
CA SER A 76 5.98 8.59 16.66
C SER A 76 6.83 7.38 17.05
#